data_AF-A0A1A7YKY5-F1
#
_entry.id   AF-A0A1A7YKY5-F1
#
_cell.length_a   1.000
_cell.length_b   1.000
_cell.length_c   1.000
_cell.angle_alpha   90.00
_cell.angle_beta   90.00
_cell.angle_gamma   90.00
#
_symmetry.space_group_name_H-M   'P 1'
#
loop_
_entity.id
_entity.type
_entity.pdbx_description
1 polymer ?
#
loop_
_entity_poly.entity_id
_entity_poly.type
_entity_poly.pdbx_seq_one_letter_code
_entity_poly.pdbx_strand_id
1 'polypeptide(L)'
;IPAGYHVTKVETADCDPTSLRFSSKDPSFTVQSDGVIVALRSVSLETGERTFSVGVQDNNGPESEMEVHLVHKKTKKTNEKREAILKRIKRHWRPPPLNIMENMNGPFPHNIGQFVSDSSQNFTVYYTLKGPGLDEFPFDFFQFHSDTGRLDLIKSVDREEYPKFQLTARVYDIKSGAETDTPAPVFVVVDDENDNAPQFTGSLQFAVAEQHGPGTIVGKVQSTDRDDPTTDHARVHYKLLSGLNYFAINPETGIITTLTNTLDRETNDKHFVVVEARDRNGAANGLFTTSTVTINLRDINDNPPTFIKTPYKATVAENEGGKLILRIPVEDKDLINTPNWISKFVITKGNENGNFRIDRDPATNEGCLYVAKPLDYETNPNV
;
A
#
# COMPACT_ATOMS: atom_id res chain seq x y z
N ILE A 1 -50.65 10.19 -29.28
CA ILE A 1 -49.25 10.59 -29.54
C ILE A 1 -48.76 9.81 -30.76
N PRO A 2 -48.45 10.47 -31.88
CA PRO A 2 -47.94 9.79 -33.08
C PRO A 2 -46.59 9.10 -32.82
N ALA A 3 -46.27 8.05 -33.59
CA ALA A 3 -44.94 7.46 -33.59
C ALA A 3 -43.88 8.50 -34.01
N GLY A 4 -42.71 8.49 -33.37
CA GLY A 4 -41.63 9.45 -33.57
C GLY A 4 -41.80 10.79 -32.85
N TYR A 5 -42.90 11.01 -32.14
CA TYR A 5 -43.13 12.27 -31.43
C TYR A 5 -42.31 12.35 -30.13
N HIS A 6 -41.65 13.49 -29.92
CA HIS A 6 -40.92 13.79 -28.69
C HIS A 6 -41.92 14.20 -27.60
N VAL A 7 -42.00 13.42 -26.53
CA VAL A 7 -43.00 13.60 -25.47
C VAL A 7 -42.54 14.62 -24.45
N THR A 8 -41.35 14.38 -23.89
CA THR A 8 -40.67 15.24 -22.91
C THR A 8 -39.20 14.81 -22.82
N LYS A 9 -38.39 15.52 -22.05
CA LYS A 9 -36.98 15.19 -21.82
C LYS A 9 -36.75 14.93 -20.33
N VAL A 10 -36.03 13.87 -20.02
CA VAL A 10 -35.49 13.60 -18.68
C VAL A 10 -34.20 14.39 -18.53
N GLU A 11 -34.17 15.27 -17.55
CA GLU A 11 -32.97 16.04 -17.22
C GLU A 11 -32.35 15.47 -15.94
N THR A 12 -31.06 15.16 -16.02
CA THR A 12 -30.25 14.68 -14.89
C THR A 12 -29.33 15.80 -14.45
N ALA A 13 -29.33 16.09 -13.15
CA ALA A 13 -28.41 17.06 -12.55
C ALA A 13 -27.21 16.32 -11.96
N ASP A 14 -26.03 16.93 -12.07
CA ASP A 14 -24.78 16.49 -11.43
C ASP A 14 -24.28 15.09 -11.86
N CYS A 15 -24.49 14.74 -13.13
CA CYS A 15 -23.92 13.54 -13.77
C CYS A 15 -23.30 13.92 -15.12
N ASP A 16 -22.24 13.23 -15.52
CA ASP A 16 -21.72 13.34 -16.89
C ASP A 16 -22.76 12.76 -17.86
N PRO A 17 -23.32 13.55 -18.80
CA PRO A 17 -24.33 13.06 -19.74
C PRO A 17 -23.87 11.88 -20.58
N THR A 18 -22.56 11.70 -20.74
CA THR A 18 -21.96 10.62 -21.54
C THR A 18 -21.87 9.28 -20.79
N SER A 19 -22.01 9.28 -19.46
CA SER A 19 -21.95 8.07 -18.62
C SER A 19 -23.33 7.47 -18.30
N LEU A 20 -24.40 8.16 -18.69
CA LEU A 20 -25.77 7.79 -18.37
C LEU A 20 -26.38 6.78 -19.34
N ARG A 21 -27.09 5.81 -18.78
CA ARG A 21 -27.92 4.85 -19.50
C ARG A 21 -29.36 5.02 -19.09
N PHE A 22 -30.23 5.24 -20.08
CA PHE A 22 -31.68 5.37 -19.88
C PHE A 22 -32.40 4.08 -20.27
N SER A 23 -33.44 3.72 -19.53
CA SER A 23 -34.30 2.57 -19.79
C SER A 23 -35.77 2.98 -19.67
N SER A 24 -36.66 2.42 -20.50
CA SER A 24 -38.12 2.60 -20.33
C SER A 24 -38.74 1.27 -19.99
N LYS A 25 -39.57 1.22 -18.95
CA LYS A 25 -40.33 0.02 -18.59
C LYS A 25 -41.61 -0.13 -19.42
N ASP A 26 -42.02 0.89 -20.18
CA ASP A 26 -43.10 0.79 -21.17
C ASP A 26 -42.53 0.63 -22.59
N PRO A 27 -42.81 -0.50 -23.28
CA PRO A 27 -42.25 -0.81 -24.60
C PRO A 27 -42.79 0.10 -25.73
N SER A 28 -43.75 0.98 -25.43
CA SER A 28 -44.27 1.97 -26.39
C SER A 28 -43.39 3.21 -26.49
N PHE A 29 -42.46 3.39 -25.57
CA PHE A 29 -41.58 4.55 -25.47
C PHE A 29 -40.12 4.12 -25.38
N THR A 30 -39.24 4.93 -25.97
CA THR A 30 -37.79 4.83 -25.78
C THR A 30 -37.26 6.14 -25.23
N VAL A 31 -36.11 6.08 -24.56
CA VAL A 31 -35.41 7.26 -24.06
C VAL A 31 -34.08 7.34 -24.79
N GLN A 32 -33.85 8.44 -25.48
CA GLN A 32 -32.61 8.71 -26.20
C GLN A 32 -31.46 8.98 -25.22
N SER A 33 -30.22 8.92 -25.69
CA SER A 33 -29.02 9.14 -24.86
C SER A 33 -28.94 10.54 -24.25
N ASP A 34 -29.65 11.51 -24.83
CA ASP A 34 -29.77 12.87 -24.29
C ASP A 34 -30.95 13.02 -23.32
N GLY A 35 -31.68 11.95 -23.02
CA GLY A 35 -32.83 11.93 -22.11
C GLY A 35 -34.18 12.20 -22.78
N VAL A 36 -34.26 12.44 -24.09
CA VAL A 36 -35.54 12.70 -24.77
C VAL A 36 -36.37 11.42 -24.87
N ILE A 37 -37.62 11.46 -24.40
CA ILE A 37 -38.58 10.37 -24.49
C ILE A 37 -39.32 10.45 -25.82
N VAL A 38 -39.22 9.39 -26.62
CA VAL A 38 -39.83 9.29 -27.95
C VAL A 38 -40.82 8.12 -27.99
N ALA A 39 -41.99 8.36 -28.57
CA ALA A 39 -42.97 7.31 -28.82
C ALA A 39 -42.51 6.41 -29.99
N LEU A 40 -42.31 5.12 -29.76
CA LEU A 40 -41.91 4.16 -30.81
C LEU A 40 -43.06 3.75 -31.74
N ARG A 41 -44.29 3.89 -31.26
CA ARG A 41 -45.53 3.59 -31.98
C ARG A 41 -46.60 4.61 -31.62
N SER A 42 -47.65 4.67 -32.42
CA SER A 42 -48.81 5.51 -32.10
C SER A 42 -49.43 5.05 -30.77
N VAL A 43 -49.43 5.95 -29.79
CA VAL A 43 -50.00 5.72 -28.46
C VAL A 43 -51.34 6.45 -28.34
N SER A 44 -52.41 5.68 -28.10
CA SER A 44 -53.72 6.21 -27.73
C SER A 44 -53.79 6.45 -26.22
N LEU A 45 -54.38 7.57 -25.79
CA LEU A 45 -54.63 7.90 -24.38
C LEU A 45 -56.13 7.73 -24.08
N GLU A 46 -56.69 6.55 -24.35
CA GLU A 46 -58.14 6.28 -24.33
C GLU A 46 -58.77 6.53 -22.96
N THR A 47 -58.02 6.29 -21.88
CA THR A 47 -58.39 6.52 -20.49
C THR A 47 -58.10 7.95 -20.00
N GLY A 48 -57.59 8.83 -20.88
CA GLY A 48 -57.25 10.21 -20.55
C GLY A 48 -55.90 10.39 -19.83
N GLU A 49 -55.35 9.34 -19.22
CA GLU A 49 -54.04 9.34 -18.56
C GLU A 49 -53.29 8.03 -18.82
N ARG A 50 -51.95 8.10 -18.88
CA ARG A 50 -51.05 6.94 -18.99
C ARG A 50 -49.79 7.19 -18.16
N THR A 51 -49.44 6.24 -17.30
CA THR A 51 -48.24 6.31 -16.44
C THR A 51 -47.28 5.19 -16.80
N PHE A 52 -45.98 5.48 -16.80
CA PHE A 52 -44.92 4.48 -16.93
C PHE A 52 -43.63 4.93 -16.25
N SER A 53 -42.74 3.99 -15.94
CA SER A 53 -41.44 4.28 -15.31
C SER A 53 -40.29 4.35 -16.31
N VAL A 54 -39.39 5.28 -16.09
CA VAL A 54 -38.11 5.45 -16.78
C VAL A 54 -36.98 5.26 -15.78
N GLY A 55 -36.05 4.35 -16.09
CA GLY A 55 -34.84 4.11 -15.31
C GLY A 55 -33.65 4.90 -15.84
N VAL A 56 -32.78 5.34 -14.94
CA VAL A 56 -31.52 6.01 -15.24
C VAL A 56 -30.42 5.38 -14.39
N GLN A 57 -29.32 5.01 -15.03
CA GLN A 57 -28.17 4.41 -14.37
C GLN A 57 -26.88 5.10 -14.83
N ASP A 58 -26.05 5.50 -13.87
CA ASP A 58 -24.69 5.99 -14.13
C ASP A 58 -23.70 4.82 -13.99
N ASN A 59 -23.06 4.43 -15.09
CA ASN A 59 -22.18 3.26 -15.18
C ASN A 59 -22.78 1.99 -14.53
N ASN A 60 -22.17 1.49 -13.46
CA ASN A 60 -22.59 0.32 -12.67
C ASN A 60 -23.23 0.71 -11.32
N GLY A 61 -23.62 1.97 -11.15
CA GLY A 61 -24.31 2.47 -9.96
C GLY A 61 -25.74 1.91 -9.84
N PRO A 62 -26.44 2.18 -8.73
CA PRO A 62 -27.83 1.76 -8.57
C PRO A 62 -28.74 2.45 -9.59
N GLU A 63 -29.64 1.69 -10.23
CA GLU A 63 -30.66 2.23 -11.14
C GLU A 63 -31.63 3.12 -10.34
N SER A 64 -31.81 4.36 -10.79
CA SER A 64 -32.79 5.30 -10.26
C SER A 64 -34.01 5.32 -11.17
N GLU A 65 -35.20 5.18 -10.61
CA GLU A 65 -36.45 5.17 -11.38
C GLU A 65 -37.25 6.48 -11.20
N MET A 66 -37.92 6.90 -12.27
CA MET A 66 -38.83 8.04 -12.30
C MET A 66 -40.14 7.65 -12.99
N GLU A 67 -41.27 7.98 -12.39
CA GLU A 67 -42.58 7.83 -13.03
C GLU A 67 -42.91 9.03 -13.92
N VAL A 68 -43.36 8.73 -15.13
CA VAL A 68 -43.83 9.67 -16.14
C VAL A 68 -45.34 9.54 -16.28
N HIS A 69 -46.05 10.61 -15.99
CA HIS A 69 -47.51 10.68 -16.13
C HIS A 69 -47.90 11.53 -17.35
N LEU A 70 -48.54 10.91 -18.34
CA LEU A 70 -49.06 11.55 -19.53
C LEU A 70 -50.56 11.77 -19.37
N VAL A 71 -51.02 13.02 -19.49
CA VAL A 71 -52.44 13.37 -19.37
C VAL A 71 -52.94 14.09 -20.62
N HIS A 72 -54.15 13.75 -21.07
CA HIS A 72 -54.80 14.37 -22.22
C HIS A 72 -55.54 15.65 -21.78
N LYS A 73 -55.04 16.81 -22.21
CA LYS A 73 -55.58 18.12 -21.81
C LYS A 73 -56.90 18.43 -22.55
N LYS A 74 -58.06 18.04 -21.99
CA LYS A 74 -59.38 18.55 -22.43
C LYS A 74 -59.70 19.89 -21.78
N THR A 75 -60.16 20.83 -22.58
CA THR A 75 -60.54 22.20 -22.18
C THR A 75 -61.77 22.20 -21.24
N LYS A 76 -61.58 22.79 -20.05
CA LYS A 76 -62.50 23.18 -18.94
C LYS A 76 -64.02 22.97 -19.09
N LYS A 77 -64.63 22.40 -18.02
CA LYS A 77 -65.68 23.09 -17.21
C LYS A 77 -66.02 22.38 -15.88
N THR A 78 -65.95 23.19 -14.81
CA THR A 78 -66.67 23.15 -13.51
C THR A 78 -66.45 22.05 -12.46
N ASN A 79 -66.14 22.56 -11.25
CA ASN A 79 -66.51 22.09 -9.91
C ASN A 79 -65.86 20.82 -9.33
N GLU A 80 -64.64 21.00 -8.83
CA GLU A 80 -64.25 20.88 -7.41
C GLU A 80 -62.71 20.83 -7.42
N LYS A 81 -62.05 21.94 -7.04
CA LYS A 81 -60.59 21.94 -6.90
C LYS A 81 -60.23 21.10 -5.67
N ARG A 82 -60.12 19.79 -5.83
CA ARG A 82 -59.08 19.03 -5.13
C ARG A 82 -57.85 19.09 -6.02
N GLU A 83 -57.12 20.20 -5.91
CA GLU A 83 -55.77 20.26 -6.45
C GLU A 83 -54.95 19.19 -5.73
N ALA A 84 -54.65 18.09 -6.42
CA ALA A 84 -53.52 17.25 -6.06
C ALA A 84 -52.28 18.11 -6.30
N ILE A 85 -51.91 18.89 -5.29
CA ILE A 85 -50.66 19.62 -5.26
C ILE A 85 -49.58 18.54 -5.27
N LEU A 86 -48.84 18.43 -6.38
CA LEU A 86 -47.56 17.74 -6.40
C LEU A 86 -46.65 18.44 -5.38
N LYS A 87 -46.71 18.00 -4.12
CA LYS A 87 -45.70 18.36 -3.14
C LYS A 87 -44.45 17.60 -3.53
N ARG A 88 -43.52 18.30 -4.18
CA ARG A 88 -42.12 17.87 -4.25
C ARG A 88 -41.70 17.49 -2.84
N ILE A 89 -41.44 16.20 -2.60
CA ILE A 89 -40.75 15.78 -1.39
C ILE A 89 -39.31 16.29 -1.59
N LYS A 90 -38.93 17.35 -0.85
CA LYS A 90 -37.59 17.92 -0.88
C LYS A 90 -36.63 16.76 -0.63
N ARG A 91 -35.78 16.42 -1.60
CA ARG A 91 -34.69 15.46 -1.38
C ARG A 91 -33.88 16.00 -0.20
N HIS A 92 -33.51 15.15 0.75
CA HIS A 92 -32.57 15.55 1.81
C HIS A 92 -31.31 16.07 1.11
N TRP A 93 -31.02 17.36 1.27
CA TRP A 93 -29.78 17.95 0.79
C TRP A 93 -28.64 17.24 1.52
N ARG A 94 -27.81 16.51 0.78
CA ARG A 94 -26.49 16.10 1.24
C ARG A 94 -25.52 17.13 0.67
N PRO A 95 -25.11 18.16 1.44
CA PRO A 95 -24.11 19.08 0.94
C PRO A 95 -22.85 18.29 0.55
N PRO A 96 -22.19 18.63 -0.57
CA PRO A 96 -20.89 18.04 -0.88
C PRO A 96 -19.91 18.30 0.27
N PRO A 97 -18.90 17.43 0.46
CA PRO A 97 -17.88 17.69 1.45
C PRO A 97 -17.18 19.03 1.16
N LEU A 98 -16.87 19.76 2.23
CA LEU A 98 -15.97 20.92 2.16
C LEU A 98 -14.55 20.39 2.25
N ASN A 99 -13.74 20.66 1.24
CA ASN A 99 -12.34 20.26 1.25
C ASN A 99 -11.48 21.43 1.73
N ILE A 100 -10.53 21.14 2.62
CA ILE A 100 -9.55 22.11 3.13
C ILE A 100 -8.16 21.51 2.99
N MET A 101 -7.18 22.29 2.52
CA MET A 101 -5.79 21.82 2.49
C MET A 101 -5.23 21.76 3.91
N GLU A 102 -4.47 20.72 4.23
CA GLU A 102 -3.68 20.70 5.46
C GLU A 102 -2.54 21.72 5.43
N ASN A 103 -1.89 21.92 6.59
CA ASN A 103 -0.68 22.74 6.72
C ASN A 103 -0.81 24.17 6.15
N MET A 104 -2.03 24.69 6.02
CA MET A 104 -2.29 26.02 5.48
C MET A 104 -1.56 27.09 6.30
N ASN A 105 -0.78 27.90 5.59
CA ASN A 105 -0.11 29.06 6.18
C ASN A 105 -1.11 30.16 6.55
N GLY A 106 -0.83 30.86 7.65
CA GLY A 106 -1.60 32.04 8.05
C GLY A 106 -1.40 33.25 7.12
N PRO A 107 -2.13 34.36 7.35
CA PRO A 107 -2.94 34.62 8.55
C PRO A 107 -4.36 34.04 8.50
N PHE A 108 -4.78 33.43 9.61
CA PHE A 108 -6.16 33.01 9.85
C PHE A 108 -7.05 34.19 10.28
N PRO A 109 -8.38 34.14 10.10
CA PRO A 109 -9.20 33.02 9.59
C PRO A 109 -9.29 32.91 8.07
N HIS A 110 -9.45 31.68 7.56
CA HIS A 110 -9.79 31.39 6.16
C HIS A 110 -11.26 30.99 6.04
N ASN A 111 -12.01 31.63 5.13
CA ASN A 111 -13.37 31.20 4.82
C ASN A 111 -13.33 29.89 4.01
N ILE A 112 -13.92 28.82 4.55
CA ILE A 112 -13.94 27.49 3.93
C ILE A 112 -15.34 27.10 3.43
N GLY A 113 -16.35 27.89 3.71
CA GLY A 113 -17.70 27.62 3.24
C GLY A 113 -18.75 28.56 3.80
N GLN A 114 -19.90 28.59 3.13
CA GLN A 114 -21.07 29.31 3.60
C GLN A 114 -22.31 28.44 3.39
N PHE A 115 -23.02 28.17 4.49
CA PHE A 115 -24.24 27.37 4.49
C PHE A 115 -25.45 28.27 4.27
N VAL A 116 -26.28 27.91 3.30
CA VAL A 116 -27.52 28.60 2.98
C VAL A 116 -28.66 27.60 2.96
N SER A 117 -29.75 27.93 3.66
CA SER A 117 -30.99 27.12 3.63
C SER A 117 -32.05 27.77 2.78
N ASP A 118 -32.77 26.97 2.00
CA ASP A 118 -33.97 27.40 1.25
C ASP A 118 -35.05 27.99 2.19
N SER A 119 -35.05 27.63 3.47
CA SER A 119 -35.98 28.18 4.47
C SER A 119 -35.80 29.70 4.66
N SER A 120 -34.64 30.25 4.31
CA SER A 120 -34.39 31.70 4.29
C SER A 120 -35.28 32.48 3.32
N GLN A 121 -35.92 31.81 2.35
CA GLN A 121 -36.90 32.43 1.45
C GLN A 121 -38.22 32.76 2.14
N ASN A 122 -38.57 31.98 3.18
CA ASN A 122 -39.86 32.08 3.88
C ASN A 122 -39.73 32.59 5.32
N PHE A 123 -38.56 32.43 5.93
CA PHE A 123 -38.28 32.75 7.32
C PHE A 123 -37.02 33.60 7.45
N THR A 124 -36.95 34.41 8.49
CA THR A 124 -35.67 35.00 8.91
C THR A 124 -34.97 33.94 9.74
N VAL A 125 -33.90 33.34 9.21
CA VAL A 125 -33.27 32.16 9.82
C VAL A 125 -31.94 32.48 10.51
N TYR A 126 -31.59 31.66 11.50
CA TYR A 126 -30.22 31.53 12.01
C TYR A 126 -29.79 30.06 11.98
N TYR A 127 -28.49 29.84 11.91
CA TYR A 127 -27.88 28.53 11.75
C TYR A 127 -27.19 28.09 13.02
N THR A 128 -27.10 26.78 13.25
CA THR A 128 -26.20 26.21 14.25
C THR A 128 -25.40 25.08 13.63
N LEU A 129 -24.12 25.00 13.96
CA LEU A 129 -23.23 23.92 13.55
C LEU A 129 -22.56 23.34 14.80
N LYS A 130 -22.58 22.01 14.92
CA LYS A 130 -22.01 21.28 16.05
C LYS A 130 -21.15 20.11 15.59
N GLY A 131 -20.14 19.76 16.36
CA GLY A 131 -19.28 18.60 16.16
C GLY A 131 -17.80 18.90 16.37
N PRO A 132 -16.93 17.93 16.02
CA PRO A 132 -15.49 18.03 16.15
C PRO A 132 -14.94 19.24 15.40
N GLY A 133 -14.04 20.00 16.02
CA GLY A 133 -13.46 21.23 15.47
C GLY A 133 -14.19 22.50 15.91
N LEU A 134 -15.39 22.37 16.51
CA LEU A 134 -16.19 23.46 17.07
C LEU A 134 -16.40 23.25 18.58
N ASP A 135 -17.45 22.53 18.96
CA ASP A 135 -17.90 22.31 20.33
C ASP A 135 -17.61 20.89 20.86
N GLU A 136 -16.98 20.04 20.04
CA GLU A 136 -16.49 18.71 20.41
C GLU A 136 -15.01 18.55 20.06
N PHE A 137 -14.32 17.60 20.72
CA PHE A 137 -12.92 17.31 20.46
C PHE A 137 -12.70 16.77 19.03
N PRO A 138 -11.66 17.21 18.30
CA PRO A 138 -10.67 18.20 18.75
C PRO A 138 -11.20 19.63 18.64
N PHE A 139 -10.89 20.50 19.59
CA PHE A 139 -11.52 21.83 19.69
C PHE A 139 -10.79 22.91 18.86
N ASP A 140 -11.47 24.02 18.62
CA ASP A 140 -10.91 25.28 18.12
C ASP A 140 -10.25 25.20 16.73
N PHE A 141 -10.79 24.39 15.81
CA PHE A 141 -10.37 24.40 14.40
C PHE A 141 -11.21 25.34 13.56
N PHE A 142 -12.50 25.46 13.88
CA PHE A 142 -13.44 26.23 13.10
C PHE A 142 -14.11 27.32 13.94
N GLN A 143 -14.54 28.38 13.26
CA GLN A 143 -15.44 29.39 13.80
C GLN A 143 -16.68 29.47 12.90
N PHE A 144 -17.85 29.29 13.49
CA PHE A 144 -19.11 29.34 12.77
C PHE A 144 -19.90 30.60 13.09
N HIS A 145 -20.27 31.36 12.06
CA HIS A 145 -21.06 32.58 12.16
C HIS A 145 -22.55 32.27 11.95
N SER A 146 -23.28 32.11 13.06
CA SER A 146 -24.69 31.67 13.07
C SER A 146 -25.67 32.56 12.29
N ASP A 147 -25.34 33.83 12.10
CA ASP A 147 -26.14 34.83 11.41
C ASP A 147 -25.98 34.77 9.89
N THR A 148 -24.77 34.48 9.41
CA THR A 148 -24.42 34.46 7.98
C THR A 148 -24.29 33.06 7.40
N GLY A 149 -24.20 32.03 8.25
CA GLY A 149 -23.89 30.66 7.86
C GLY A 149 -22.44 30.47 7.41
N ARG A 150 -21.56 31.47 7.61
CA ARG A 150 -20.15 31.38 7.23
C ARG A 150 -19.38 30.46 8.19
N LEU A 151 -18.55 29.59 7.64
CA LEU A 151 -17.62 28.75 8.38
C LEU A 151 -16.19 29.15 8.04
N ASP A 152 -15.44 29.51 9.07
CA ASP A 152 -14.04 29.88 8.96
C ASP A 152 -13.16 28.79 9.59
N LEU A 153 -12.05 28.45 8.96
CA LEU A 153 -10.94 27.75 9.58
C LEU A 153 -10.06 28.77 10.31
N ILE A 154 -9.80 28.55 11.60
CA ILE A 154 -9.09 29.51 12.47
C ILE A 154 -7.66 29.10 12.82
N LYS A 155 -7.24 27.88 12.50
CA LYS A 155 -5.86 27.40 12.64
C LYS A 155 -5.56 26.31 11.61
N SER A 156 -4.27 26.01 11.44
CA SER A 156 -3.83 24.92 10.56
C SER A 156 -4.34 23.58 11.07
N VAL A 157 -4.61 22.67 10.13
CA VAL A 157 -4.97 21.27 10.38
C VAL A 157 -3.88 20.38 9.80
N ASP A 158 -3.63 19.25 10.47
CA ASP A 158 -2.75 18.17 10.05
C ASP A 158 -3.66 16.97 9.73
N ARG A 159 -3.55 16.46 8.50
CA ARG A 159 -4.40 15.39 7.99
C ARG A 159 -4.00 14.03 8.57
N GLU A 160 -2.73 13.79 8.87
CA GLU A 160 -2.26 12.57 9.55
C GLU A 160 -2.87 12.43 10.94
N GLU A 161 -3.23 13.54 11.57
CA GLU A 161 -3.93 13.57 12.86
C GLU A 161 -5.46 13.60 12.69
N TYR A 162 -5.98 14.47 11.82
CA TYR A 162 -7.42 14.72 11.67
C TYR A 162 -7.87 14.77 10.21
N PRO A 163 -8.06 13.63 9.52
CA PRO A 163 -8.33 13.60 8.08
C PRO A 163 -9.75 14.05 7.70
N LYS A 164 -10.68 14.09 8.65
CA LYS A 164 -12.05 14.56 8.42
C LYS A 164 -12.74 15.00 9.71
N PHE A 165 -13.66 15.95 9.56
CA PHE A 165 -14.59 16.40 10.59
C PHE A 165 -16.02 16.15 10.14
N GLN A 166 -16.82 15.55 11.00
CA GLN A 166 -18.24 15.33 10.74
C GLN A 166 -19.07 16.24 11.65
N LEU A 167 -19.64 17.28 11.05
CA LEU A 167 -20.44 18.29 11.71
C LEU A 167 -21.94 18.07 11.45
N THR A 168 -22.79 18.67 12.27
CA THR A 168 -24.25 18.64 12.13
C THR A 168 -24.78 20.06 12.06
N ALA A 169 -25.35 20.42 10.91
CA ALA A 169 -25.98 21.72 10.68
C ALA A 169 -27.48 21.68 10.99
N ARG A 170 -28.00 22.73 11.62
CA ARG A 170 -29.43 22.96 11.85
C ARG A 170 -29.81 24.41 11.53
N VAL A 171 -31.08 24.62 11.22
CA VAL A 171 -31.61 25.92 10.78
C VAL A 171 -32.88 26.23 11.56
N TYR A 172 -32.94 27.43 12.14
CA TYR A 172 -34.04 27.85 13.00
C TYR A 172 -34.64 29.16 12.50
N ASP A 173 -35.96 29.32 12.61
CA ASP A 173 -36.62 30.61 12.40
C ASP A 173 -36.38 31.48 13.64
N ILE A 174 -35.83 32.69 13.45
CA ILE A 174 -35.55 33.65 14.52
C ILE A 174 -36.83 34.02 15.27
N LYS A 175 -37.98 34.10 14.59
CA LYS A 175 -39.23 34.57 15.21
C LYS A 175 -39.86 33.52 16.11
N SER A 176 -39.97 32.29 15.63
CA SER A 176 -40.63 31.21 16.36
C SER A 176 -39.67 30.37 17.21
N GLY A 177 -38.36 30.43 16.94
CA GLY A 177 -37.36 29.52 17.51
C GLY A 177 -37.49 28.07 17.02
N ALA A 178 -38.42 27.80 16.10
CA ALA A 178 -38.65 26.46 15.59
C ALA A 178 -37.58 26.06 14.57
N GLU A 179 -37.20 24.79 14.59
CA GLU A 179 -36.35 24.20 13.56
C GLU A 179 -37.12 24.18 12.23
N THR A 180 -36.53 24.78 11.20
CA THR A 180 -37.18 25.02 9.88
C THR A 180 -36.74 24.03 8.82
N ASP A 181 -35.70 23.23 9.09
CA ASP A 181 -35.20 22.21 8.19
C ASP A 181 -34.70 21.00 8.97
N THR A 182 -34.59 19.84 8.32
CA THR A 182 -34.04 18.65 8.97
C THR A 182 -32.54 18.81 9.23
N PRO A 183 -31.99 18.31 10.35
CA PRO A 183 -30.55 18.32 10.59
C PRO A 183 -29.79 17.69 9.42
N ALA A 184 -28.75 18.38 8.95
CA ALA A 184 -27.95 17.96 7.81
C ALA A 184 -26.51 17.63 8.25
N PRO A 185 -25.96 16.46 7.86
CA PRO A 185 -24.55 16.18 8.07
C PRO A 185 -23.71 17.05 7.13
N VAL A 186 -22.61 17.58 7.67
CA VAL A 186 -21.61 18.37 6.96
C VAL A 186 -20.28 17.68 7.16
N PHE A 187 -19.60 17.35 6.06
CA PHE A 187 -18.29 16.74 6.10
C PHE A 187 -17.26 17.78 5.70
N VAL A 188 -16.27 18.01 6.57
CA VAL A 188 -15.05 18.74 6.20
C VAL A 188 -13.97 17.68 6.01
N VAL A 189 -13.45 17.55 4.79
CA VAL A 189 -12.39 16.61 4.42
C VAL A 189 -11.10 17.41 4.32
N VAL A 190 -10.03 16.86 4.88
CA VAL A 190 -8.70 17.47 4.79
C VAL A 190 -7.98 16.86 3.60
N ASP A 191 -7.60 17.70 2.63
CA ASP A 191 -6.80 17.33 1.48
C ASP A 191 -5.34 17.17 1.89
N ASP A 192 -4.71 16.16 1.31
CA ASP A 192 -3.36 15.68 1.61
C ASP A 192 -2.27 16.52 0.94
N GLU A 193 -1.28 16.94 1.71
CA GLU A 193 0.01 17.43 1.21
C GLU A 193 1.07 16.34 1.37
N ASN A 194 2.11 16.39 0.53
CA ASN A 194 3.20 15.42 0.60
C ASN A 194 4.27 15.90 1.58
N ASP A 195 4.01 15.80 2.88
CA ASP A 195 4.87 16.32 3.94
C ASP A 195 5.52 15.23 4.81
N ASN A 196 5.14 13.96 4.63
CA ASN A 196 5.83 12.83 5.24
C ASN A 196 6.71 12.11 4.20
N ALA A 197 7.92 11.74 4.63
CA ALA A 197 8.80 10.89 3.82
C ALA A 197 8.61 9.42 4.21
N PRO A 198 8.82 8.46 3.27
CA PRO A 198 8.73 7.05 3.60
C PRO A 198 9.73 6.66 4.69
N GLN A 199 9.31 5.83 5.66
CA GLN A 199 10.16 5.36 6.76
C GLN A 199 10.28 3.83 6.74
N PHE A 200 11.50 3.30 6.87
CA PHE A 200 11.72 1.85 6.95
C PHE A 200 11.22 1.29 8.29
N THR A 201 10.40 0.23 8.23
CA THR A 201 9.74 -0.37 9.41
C THR A 201 10.09 -1.84 9.64
N GLY A 202 10.81 -2.48 8.70
CA GLY A 202 11.18 -3.90 8.74
C GLY A 202 12.65 -4.17 9.07
N SER A 203 13.08 -5.44 8.91
CA SER A 203 14.49 -5.80 9.04
C SER A 203 15.33 -5.15 7.93
N LEU A 204 16.51 -4.68 8.30
CA LEU A 204 17.57 -4.22 7.39
C LEU A 204 18.79 -5.14 7.43
N GLN A 205 18.65 -6.33 8.01
CA GLN A 205 19.69 -7.35 8.06
C GLN A 205 19.18 -8.63 7.42
N PHE A 206 19.93 -9.13 6.44
CA PHE A 206 19.61 -10.33 5.69
C PHE A 206 20.83 -11.24 5.57
N ALA A 207 20.59 -12.46 5.11
CA ALA A 207 21.64 -13.39 4.80
C ALA A 207 21.29 -14.22 3.56
N VAL A 208 22.27 -14.45 2.71
CA VAL A 208 22.17 -15.29 1.51
C VAL A 208 23.41 -16.18 1.47
N ALA A 209 23.31 -17.40 0.96
CA ALA A 209 24.52 -18.19 0.77
C ALA A 209 25.37 -17.59 -0.36
N GLU A 210 26.67 -17.82 -0.29
CA GLU A 210 27.57 -17.42 -1.37
C GLU A 210 27.31 -18.23 -2.66
N GLN A 211 27.94 -17.81 -3.76
CA GLN A 211 27.94 -18.51 -5.06
C GLN A 211 26.57 -18.85 -5.68
N HIS A 212 25.47 -18.38 -5.09
CA HIS A 212 24.14 -18.55 -5.65
C HIS A 212 23.98 -17.79 -6.96
N GLY A 213 23.26 -18.39 -7.91
CA GLY A 213 22.98 -17.78 -9.20
C GLY A 213 22.20 -16.46 -9.10
N PRO A 214 22.24 -15.63 -10.15
CA PRO A 214 21.43 -14.42 -10.25
C PRO A 214 19.93 -14.70 -10.05
N GLY A 215 19.22 -13.77 -9.42
CA GLY A 215 17.79 -13.88 -9.12
C GLY A 215 17.48 -14.54 -7.78
N THR A 216 18.48 -14.95 -7.01
CA THR A 216 18.27 -15.52 -5.67
C THR A 216 17.79 -14.44 -4.72
N ILE A 217 16.68 -14.70 -4.00
CA ILE A 217 16.10 -13.75 -3.05
C ILE A 217 17.00 -13.66 -1.81
N VAL A 218 17.45 -12.44 -1.51
CA VAL A 218 18.24 -12.12 -0.31
C VAL A 218 17.32 -11.76 0.85
N GLY A 219 16.30 -10.94 0.58
CA GLY A 219 15.40 -10.42 1.60
C GLY A 219 14.42 -9.40 1.01
N LYS A 220 13.58 -8.83 1.86
CA LYS A 220 12.60 -7.80 1.50
C LYS A 220 12.66 -6.67 2.50
N VAL A 221 12.99 -5.46 2.02
CA VAL A 221 12.83 -4.25 2.83
C VAL A 221 11.39 -3.79 2.81
N GLN A 222 10.98 -3.08 3.85
CA GLN A 222 9.65 -2.52 3.96
C GLN A 222 9.74 -1.10 4.53
N SER A 223 8.95 -0.21 3.96
CA SER A 223 8.71 1.13 4.47
C SER A 223 7.23 1.46 4.47
N THR A 224 6.87 2.48 5.26
CA THR A 224 5.54 3.06 5.35
C THR A 224 5.63 4.56 5.17
N ASP A 225 4.68 5.12 4.45
CA ASP A 225 4.45 6.54 4.38
C ASP A 225 3.18 6.89 5.16
N ARG A 226 3.13 8.07 5.77
CA ARG A 226 1.99 8.51 6.56
C ARG A 226 0.99 9.34 5.76
N ASP A 227 1.38 9.86 4.58
CA ASP A 227 0.50 10.58 3.65
C ASP A 227 -0.66 9.68 3.13
N ASP A 228 -1.55 10.19 2.27
CA ASP A 228 -2.76 9.46 1.85
C ASP A 228 -2.44 8.20 1.06
N PRO A 229 -2.84 7.00 1.55
CA PRO A 229 -2.63 5.76 0.81
C PRO A 229 -3.37 5.71 -0.54
N THR A 230 -4.34 6.61 -0.75
CA THR A 230 -5.10 6.72 -2.00
C THR A 230 -4.42 7.65 -3.03
N THR A 231 -3.51 8.53 -2.62
CA THR A 231 -2.74 9.41 -3.51
C THR A 231 -1.43 8.75 -3.93
N ASP A 232 -0.61 9.45 -4.70
CA ASP A 232 0.77 9.04 -4.99
C ASP A 232 1.74 9.46 -3.88
N HIS A 233 1.33 10.30 -2.93
CA HIS A 233 2.17 10.76 -1.82
C HIS A 233 2.57 9.62 -0.88
N ALA A 234 1.75 8.58 -0.74
CA ALA A 234 2.14 7.38 0.01
C ALA A 234 2.68 6.22 -0.85
N ARG A 235 2.80 6.39 -2.18
CA ARG A 235 3.23 5.31 -3.09
C ARG A 235 4.74 5.21 -3.17
N VAL A 236 5.29 4.31 -2.37
CA VAL A 236 6.73 4.11 -2.25
C VAL A 236 7.32 3.25 -3.36
N HIS A 237 8.44 3.71 -3.90
CA HIS A 237 9.36 2.96 -4.76
C HIS A 237 10.75 2.84 -4.13
N TYR A 238 11.35 1.67 -4.28
CA TYR A 238 12.69 1.38 -3.75
C TYR A 238 13.76 1.44 -4.83
N LYS A 239 14.96 1.88 -4.45
CA LYS A 239 16.13 1.93 -5.32
C LYS A 239 17.40 1.61 -4.55
N LEU A 240 18.29 0.82 -5.16
CA LEU A 240 19.64 0.66 -4.63
C LEU A 240 20.52 1.84 -5.03
N LEU A 241 21.21 2.43 -4.06
CA LEU A 241 22.20 3.48 -4.26
C LEU A 241 23.63 2.93 -4.22
N SER A 242 23.84 1.75 -3.64
CA SER A 242 25.13 1.04 -3.64
C SER A 242 24.92 -0.46 -3.86
N GLY A 243 26.01 -1.23 -4.02
CA GLY A 243 25.93 -2.69 -4.20
C GLY A 243 25.38 -3.15 -5.56
N LEU A 244 25.24 -2.24 -6.53
CA LEU A 244 24.62 -2.48 -7.84
C LEU A 244 25.31 -3.54 -8.70
N ASN A 245 26.58 -3.86 -8.43
CA ASN A 245 27.30 -4.94 -9.12
C ASN A 245 26.92 -6.34 -8.61
N TYR A 246 26.31 -6.41 -7.42
CA TYR A 246 26.04 -7.67 -6.72
C TYR A 246 24.56 -7.92 -6.50
N PHE A 247 23.77 -6.87 -6.35
CA PHE A 247 22.36 -6.95 -5.97
C PHE A 247 21.48 -6.07 -6.85
N ALA A 248 20.22 -6.48 -6.97
CA ALA A 248 19.14 -5.70 -7.53
C ALA A 248 18.01 -5.59 -6.51
N ILE A 249 17.15 -4.59 -6.65
CA ILE A 249 15.93 -4.45 -5.85
C ILE A 249 14.74 -4.27 -6.79
N ASN A 250 13.65 -4.97 -6.50
CA ASN A 250 12.39 -4.72 -7.17
C ASN A 250 11.78 -3.41 -6.60
N PRO A 251 11.49 -2.41 -7.46
CA PRO A 251 11.11 -1.08 -7.00
C PRO A 251 9.76 -1.04 -6.30
N GLU A 252 8.80 -1.90 -6.65
CA GLU A 252 7.46 -1.91 -6.04
C GLU A 252 7.41 -2.73 -4.75
N THR A 253 8.16 -3.83 -4.69
CA THR A 253 8.04 -4.81 -3.60
C THR A 253 9.16 -4.69 -2.56
N GLY A 254 10.27 -4.02 -2.87
CA GLY A 254 11.44 -3.95 -1.99
C GLY A 254 12.19 -5.29 -1.85
N ILE A 255 11.90 -6.28 -2.70
CA ILE A 255 12.61 -7.56 -2.71
C ILE A 255 14.01 -7.35 -3.30
N ILE A 256 15.03 -7.69 -2.52
CA ILE A 256 16.44 -7.66 -2.93
C ILE A 256 16.81 -9.04 -3.46
N THR A 257 17.44 -9.08 -4.64
CA THR A 257 17.94 -10.30 -5.29
C THR A 257 19.42 -10.19 -5.63
N THR A 258 20.10 -11.32 -5.79
CA THR A 258 21.46 -11.37 -6.33
C THR A 258 21.45 -11.06 -7.83
N LEU A 259 22.46 -10.34 -8.32
CA LEU A 259 22.68 -10.03 -9.73
C LEU A 259 23.80 -10.89 -10.34
N THR A 260 24.65 -11.45 -9.51
CA THR A 260 25.85 -12.22 -9.88
C THR A 260 25.95 -13.49 -9.03
N ASN A 261 26.74 -14.45 -9.51
CA ASN A 261 27.16 -15.64 -8.78
C ASN A 261 28.58 -15.52 -8.19
N THR A 262 29.16 -14.32 -8.20
CA THR A 262 30.53 -14.04 -7.72
C THR A 262 30.56 -13.54 -6.27
N LEU A 263 29.49 -13.75 -5.51
CA LEU A 263 29.51 -13.51 -4.06
C LEU A 263 30.31 -14.63 -3.42
N ASP A 264 31.28 -14.26 -2.60
CA ASP A 264 32.31 -15.14 -2.04
C ASP A 264 32.63 -14.67 -0.62
N ARG A 265 32.34 -15.53 0.36
CA ARG A 265 32.45 -15.22 1.79
C ARG A 265 33.91 -15.11 2.21
N GLU A 266 34.80 -15.90 1.62
CA GLU A 266 36.24 -15.89 1.87
C GLU A 266 36.87 -14.55 1.46
N THR A 267 36.34 -13.91 0.42
CA THR A 267 36.75 -12.56 0.01
C THR A 267 36.06 -11.49 0.85
N ASN A 268 34.74 -11.57 1.02
CA ASN A 268 33.98 -10.59 1.78
C ASN A 268 32.71 -11.21 2.38
N ASP A 269 32.70 -11.40 3.69
CA ASP A 269 31.61 -12.06 4.42
C ASP A 269 30.34 -11.18 4.54
N LYS A 270 30.44 -9.87 4.27
CA LYS A 270 29.34 -8.91 4.42
C LYS A 270 29.30 -7.81 3.38
N HIS A 271 28.11 -7.47 2.93
CA HIS A 271 27.86 -6.34 2.04
C HIS A 271 26.96 -5.30 2.71
N PHE A 272 27.37 -4.03 2.63
CA PHE A 272 26.57 -2.88 3.06
C PHE A 272 25.96 -2.20 1.84
N VAL A 273 24.65 -2.30 1.71
CA VAL A 273 23.88 -1.83 0.55
C VAL A 273 22.98 -0.68 0.99
N VAL A 274 23.13 0.49 0.38
CA VAL A 274 22.27 1.65 0.67
C VAL A 274 21.02 1.54 -0.20
N VAL A 275 19.87 1.56 0.46
CA VAL A 275 18.55 1.53 -0.18
C VAL A 275 17.85 2.86 0.06
N GLU A 276 17.30 3.44 -1.01
CA GLU A 276 16.38 4.57 -0.98
C GLU A 276 14.94 4.04 -1.05
N ALA A 277 14.06 4.60 -0.21
CA ALA A 277 12.62 4.51 -0.34
C ALA A 277 12.09 5.92 -0.64
N ARG A 278 11.38 6.08 -1.75
CA ARG A 278 10.90 7.36 -2.28
C ARG A 278 9.44 7.29 -2.63
N ASP A 279 8.65 8.28 -2.20
CA ASP A 279 7.23 8.37 -2.53
C ASP A 279 6.99 8.76 -4.01
N ARG A 280 5.73 9.06 -4.36
CA ARG A 280 5.32 9.51 -5.70
C ARG A 280 5.81 8.57 -6.80
N ASN A 281 5.76 7.27 -6.51
CA ASN A 281 6.23 6.23 -7.41
C ASN A 281 7.69 6.45 -7.86
N GLY A 282 8.53 7.03 -7.00
CA GLY A 282 9.93 7.30 -7.27
C GLY A 282 10.19 8.56 -8.10
N ALA A 283 9.22 9.47 -8.22
CA ALA A 283 9.37 10.71 -8.97
C ALA A 283 10.45 11.63 -8.35
N ALA A 284 11.11 12.43 -9.18
CA ALA A 284 12.23 13.28 -8.74
C ALA A 284 11.83 14.34 -7.69
N ASN A 285 10.56 14.72 -7.65
CA ASN A 285 9.97 15.65 -6.68
C ASN A 285 9.33 14.94 -5.48
N GLY A 286 9.55 13.63 -5.33
CA GLY A 286 9.10 12.87 -4.17
C GLY A 286 10.04 12.98 -2.98
N LEU A 287 9.50 12.87 -1.77
CA LEU A 287 10.30 12.77 -0.55
C LEU A 287 10.88 11.36 -0.42
N PHE A 288 12.01 11.27 0.27
CA PHE A 288 12.75 10.01 0.36
C PHE A 288 13.54 9.89 1.66
N THR A 289 13.75 8.63 2.05
CA THR A 289 14.66 8.25 3.12
C THR A 289 15.63 7.21 2.58
N THR A 290 16.85 7.19 3.12
CA THR A 290 17.83 6.14 2.83
C THR A 290 18.16 5.32 4.08
N SER A 291 18.52 4.06 3.89
CA SER A 291 18.99 3.19 4.96
C SER A 291 20.02 2.18 4.45
N THR A 292 20.93 1.79 5.32
CA THR A 292 21.96 0.79 5.02
C THR A 292 21.45 -0.60 5.40
N VAL A 293 21.28 -1.44 4.40
CA VAL A 293 20.98 -2.87 4.53
C VAL A 293 22.29 -3.65 4.65
N THR A 294 22.37 -4.53 5.66
CA THR A 294 23.51 -5.44 5.85
C THR A 294 23.16 -6.83 5.34
N ILE A 295 23.91 -7.34 4.38
CA ILE A 295 23.74 -8.67 3.80
C ILE A 295 24.94 -9.52 4.22
N ASN A 296 24.71 -10.56 5.01
CA ASN A 296 25.74 -11.51 5.44
C ASN A 296 25.77 -12.70 4.47
N LEU A 297 26.96 -13.12 4.05
CA LEU A 297 27.11 -14.33 3.26
C LEU A 297 27.17 -15.56 4.17
N ARG A 298 26.39 -16.58 3.83
CA ARG A 298 26.46 -17.89 4.49
C ARG A 298 27.45 -18.76 3.74
N ASP A 299 28.29 -19.41 4.54
CA ASP A 299 29.34 -20.32 4.12
C ASP A 299 28.79 -21.53 3.35
N ILE A 300 29.35 -21.79 2.18
CA ILE A 300 29.22 -23.03 1.42
C ILE A 300 30.57 -23.76 1.47
N ASN A 301 30.57 -25.10 1.44
CA ASN A 301 31.82 -25.85 1.31
C ASN A 301 32.30 -25.80 -0.14
N ASP A 302 33.19 -24.87 -0.46
CA ASP A 302 33.78 -24.70 -1.78
C ASP A 302 35.32 -24.59 -1.74
N ASN A 303 35.93 -24.49 -0.55
CA ASN A 303 37.38 -24.48 -0.38
C ASN A 303 37.87 -25.82 0.19
N PRO A 304 38.32 -26.78 -0.64
CA PRO A 304 38.80 -28.05 -0.13
C PRO A 304 40.08 -27.88 0.71
N PRO A 305 40.27 -28.68 1.78
CA PRO A 305 41.47 -28.60 2.62
C PRO A 305 42.73 -28.97 1.83
N THR A 306 43.78 -28.16 1.98
CA THR A 306 45.07 -28.32 1.30
C THR A 306 46.21 -28.51 2.29
N PHE A 307 47.18 -29.36 1.96
CA PHE A 307 48.36 -29.55 2.80
C PHE A 307 49.34 -28.39 2.67
N ILE A 308 49.81 -27.83 3.79
CA ILE A 308 50.70 -26.66 3.79
C ILE A 308 52.15 -27.02 3.39
N LYS A 309 52.66 -28.19 3.81
CA LYS A 309 54.09 -28.54 3.67
C LYS A 309 54.31 -29.98 3.23
N THR A 310 54.11 -30.26 1.95
CA THR A 310 54.45 -31.57 1.35
C THR A 310 55.89 -31.57 0.77
N PRO A 311 56.69 -32.63 0.98
CA PRO A 311 56.42 -33.84 1.74
C PRO A 311 56.66 -33.66 3.25
N TYR A 312 55.88 -34.37 4.05
CA TYR A 312 56.07 -34.45 5.49
C TYR A 312 57.02 -35.59 5.85
N LYS A 313 57.98 -35.35 6.75
CA LYS A 313 58.97 -36.33 7.21
C LYS A 313 59.08 -36.32 8.73
N ALA A 314 59.19 -37.48 9.33
CA ALA A 314 59.45 -37.66 10.75
C ALA A 314 60.31 -38.91 10.96
N THR A 315 61.05 -38.96 12.05
CA THR A 315 61.80 -40.13 12.51
C THR A 315 61.23 -40.59 13.84
N VAL A 316 61.12 -41.90 14.01
CA VAL A 316 60.57 -42.51 15.22
C VAL A 316 61.47 -43.67 15.64
N ALA A 317 61.69 -43.78 16.95
CA ALA A 317 62.44 -44.90 17.49
C ALA A 317 61.59 -46.18 17.40
N GLU A 318 62.23 -47.29 17.07
CA GLU A 318 61.62 -48.61 17.17
C GLU A 318 61.15 -48.90 18.61
N ASN A 319 60.18 -49.81 18.75
CA ASN A 319 59.58 -50.20 20.03
C ASN A 319 58.75 -49.12 20.77
N GLU A 320 58.60 -47.90 20.24
CA GLU A 320 57.69 -46.89 20.79
C GLU A 320 56.29 -46.98 20.15
N GLY A 321 55.25 -47.21 20.97
CA GLY A 321 53.85 -47.24 20.54
C GLY A 321 53.01 -46.15 21.24
N GLY A 322 51.91 -45.74 20.60
CA GLY A 322 50.96 -44.75 21.15
C GLY A 322 51.41 -43.29 21.11
N LYS A 323 52.53 -42.99 20.44
CA LYS A 323 53.13 -41.66 20.41
C LYS A 323 52.69 -40.87 19.18
N LEU A 324 52.44 -39.57 19.37
CA LEU A 324 52.27 -38.61 18.27
C LEU A 324 53.61 -38.44 17.55
N ILE A 325 53.64 -38.79 16.28
CA ILE A 325 54.81 -38.68 15.40
C ILE A 325 54.89 -37.29 14.80
N LEU A 326 53.77 -36.83 14.26
CA LEU A 326 53.73 -35.65 13.41
C LEU A 326 52.35 -34.98 13.43
N ARG A 327 52.34 -33.65 13.40
CA ARG A 327 51.19 -32.82 13.04
C ARG A 327 51.28 -32.41 11.57
N ILE A 328 50.21 -32.65 10.83
CA ILE A 328 50.06 -32.41 9.40
C ILE A 328 49.09 -31.23 9.25
N PRO A 329 49.60 -30.00 9.17
CA PRO A 329 48.74 -28.84 9.01
C PRO A 329 48.08 -28.84 7.63
N VAL A 330 46.79 -28.49 7.65
CA VAL A 330 45.96 -28.25 6.46
C VAL A 330 45.39 -26.85 6.53
N GLU A 331 45.21 -26.23 5.37
CA GLU A 331 44.54 -24.95 5.21
C GLU A 331 43.25 -25.17 4.43
N ASP A 332 42.15 -24.73 5.03
CA ASP A 332 40.79 -24.74 4.50
C ASP A 332 40.24 -23.34 4.80
N LYS A 333 39.72 -22.67 3.77
CA LYS A 333 39.30 -21.27 3.85
C LYS A 333 37.84 -21.10 4.23
N ASP A 334 37.07 -22.19 4.22
CA ASP A 334 35.69 -22.20 4.68
C ASP A 334 35.63 -21.76 6.15
N LEU A 335 34.44 -21.38 6.62
CA LEU A 335 34.26 -20.80 7.95
C LEU A 335 34.74 -21.76 9.06
N ILE A 336 35.75 -21.31 9.81
CA ILE A 336 36.38 -22.06 10.90
C ILE A 336 35.33 -22.56 11.91
N ASN A 337 35.51 -23.80 12.38
CA ASN A 337 34.61 -24.51 13.30
C ASN A 337 33.20 -24.81 12.76
N THR A 338 32.98 -24.74 11.45
CA THR A 338 31.76 -25.26 10.82
C THR A 338 31.99 -26.65 10.23
N PRO A 339 30.90 -27.38 9.86
CA PRO A 339 31.03 -28.62 9.11
C PRO A 339 31.78 -28.49 7.77
N ASN A 340 31.79 -27.31 7.15
CA ASN A 340 32.43 -27.08 5.85
C ASN A 340 33.96 -27.13 6.00
N TRP A 341 34.47 -26.50 7.05
CA TRP A 341 35.90 -26.48 7.40
C TRP A 341 36.47 -27.80 7.95
N ILE A 342 35.64 -28.82 8.25
CA ILE A 342 36.12 -30.04 8.93
C ILE A 342 36.90 -30.96 7.97
N SER A 343 38.19 -31.18 8.27
CA SER A 343 39.05 -32.10 7.52
C SER A 343 38.91 -33.56 7.94
N LYS A 344 39.06 -34.47 6.97
CA LYS A 344 39.14 -35.92 7.16
C LYS A 344 40.45 -36.46 6.59
N PHE A 345 41.23 -37.13 7.43
CA PHE A 345 42.50 -37.73 7.04
C PHE A 345 42.39 -39.24 6.85
N VAL A 346 43.06 -39.78 5.83
CA VAL A 346 43.10 -41.22 5.53
C VAL A 346 44.51 -41.60 5.07
N ILE A 347 45.05 -42.68 5.63
CA ILE A 347 46.31 -43.28 5.16
C ILE A 347 45.97 -44.23 4.01
N THR A 348 46.48 -43.95 2.81
CA THR A 348 46.09 -44.68 1.59
C THR A 348 47.05 -45.81 1.21
N LYS A 349 48.31 -45.78 1.66
CA LYS A 349 49.36 -46.77 1.37
C LYS A 349 50.40 -46.85 2.51
N GLY A 350 51.16 -47.94 2.59
CA GLY A 350 52.30 -48.06 3.51
C GLY A 350 51.91 -48.32 4.97
N ASN A 351 50.66 -48.72 5.22
CA ASN A 351 50.12 -49.01 6.54
C ASN A 351 49.31 -50.32 6.55
N GLU A 352 49.72 -51.30 5.75
CA GLU A 352 49.05 -52.59 5.58
C GLU A 352 48.98 -53.38 6.90
N ASN A 353 49.97 -53.18 7.77
CA ASN A 353 50.05 -53.81 9.09
C ASN A 353 49.27 -53.05 10.18
N GLY A 354 48.71 -51.87 9.86
CA GLY A 354 48.02 -51.01 10.82
C GLY A 354 48.96 -50.47 11.91
N ASN A 355 50.21 -50.20 11.55
CA ASN A 355 51.23 -49.66 12.47
C ASN A 355 51.04 -48.17 12.73
N PHE A 356 50.31 -47.47 11.87
CA PHE A 356 50.00 -46.04 12.00
C PHE A 356 48.50 -45.78 12.07
N ARG A 357 48.15 -44.66 12.70
CA ARG A 357 46.79 -44.10 12.73
C ARG A 357 46.89 -42.59 12.54
N ILE A 358 45.91 -42.02 11.85
CA ILE A 358 45.79 -40.56 11.71
C ILE A 358 44.42 -40.11 12.18
N ASP A 359 44.39 -39.12 13.06
CA ASP A 359 43.17 -38.46 13.52
C ASP A 359 43.24 -36.97 13.26
N ARG A 360 42.10 -36.30 13.20
CA ARG A 360 42.04 -34.84 13.15
C ARG A 360 42.05 -34.26 14.57
N ASP A 361 42.88 -33.26 14.80
CA ASP A 361 42.77 -32.40 15.98
C ASP A 361 41.54 -31.50 15.83
N PRO A 362 40.52 -31.61 16.71
CA PRO A 362 39.30 -30.83 16.58
C PRO A 362 39.50 -29.32 16.78
N ALA A 363 40.57 -28.90 17.45
CA ALA A 363 40.84 -27.48 17.71
C ALA A 363 41.61 -26.81 16.56
N THR A 364 42.52 -27.55 15.91
CA THR A 364 43.41 -26.99 14.88
C THR A 364 43.12 -27.47 13.46
N ASN A 365 42.24 -28.46 13.29
CA ASN A 365 41.96 -29.18 12.04
C ASN A 365 43.15 -29.97 11.46
N GLU A 366 44.28 -30.01 12.16
CA GLU A 366 45.48 -30.67 11.70
C GLU A 366 45.35 -32.20 11.80
N GLY A 367 46.05 -32.92 10.91
CA GLY A 367 46.17 -34.38 11.00
C GLY A 367 47.24 -34.77 12.02
N CYS A 368 46.89 -35.49 13.06
CA CYS A 368 47.80 -36.05 14.04
C CYS A 368 48.11 -37.50 13.67
N LEU A 369 49.34 -37.77 13.22
CA LEU A 369 49.83 -39.11 12.89
C LEU A 369 50.46 -39.76 14.11
N TYR A 370 50.00 -40.96 14.46
CA TYR A 370 50.45 -41.74 15.62
C TYR A 370 51.06 -43.08 15.19
N VAL A 371 52.00 -43.58 16.00
CA VAL A 371 52.37 -45.00 15.98
C VAL A 371 51.29 -45.77 16.74
N ALA A 372 50.49 -46.57 16.05
CA ALA A 372 49.45 -47.40 16.67
C ALA A 372 50.02 -48.69 17.26
N LYS A 373 51.07 -49.26 16.66
CA LYS A 373 51.75 -50.50 17.10
C LYS A 373 53.27 -50.32 17.08
N PRO A 374 54.02 -50.95 18.00
CA PRO A 374 55.48 -50.90 18.00
C PRO A 374 56.05 -51.22 16.60
N LEU A 375 57.01 -50.41 16.18
CA LEU A 375 57.74 -50.61 14.93
C LEU A 375 58.94 -51.52 15.18
N ASP A 376 59.23 -52.37 14.19
CA ASP A 376 60.35 -53.29 14.15
C ASP A 376 61.13 -52.95 12.86
N TYR A 377 62.35 -52.43 13.04
CA TYR A 377 63.16 -51.92 11.93
C TYR A 377 63.71 -53.06 11.06
N GLU A 378 64.03 -54.20 11.67
CA GLU A 378 64.56 -55.40 11.01
C GLU A 378 63.57 -56.00 10.02
N THR A 379 62.27 -55.86 10.29
CA THR A 379 61.20 -56.39 9.43
C THR A 379 60.69 -55.38 8.40
N ASN A 380 60.90 -54.07 8.61
CA ASN A 380 60.41 -53.01 7.71
C ASN A 380 61.28 -51.72 7.73
N PRO A 381 62.47 -51.73 7.10
CA PRO A 381 63.39 -50.58 7.16
C PRO A 381 62.99 -49.37 6.28
N ASN A 382 61.98 -49.52 5.40
CA ASN A 382 61.57 -48.51 4.41
C ASN A 382 60.18 -47.90 4.67
N VAL A 383 59.62 -48.12 5.87
CA VAL A 383 58.29 -47.62 6.28
C VAL A 383 58.41 -46.29 7.01
#